data_AF-A0A419FLC1-F1
#
_entry.id   AF-A0A419FLC1-F1
#
_cell.length_a   1.000
_cell.length_b   1.000
_cell.length_c   1.000
_cell.angle_alpha   90.00
_cell.angle_beta   90.00
_cell.angle_gamma   90.00
#
_symmetry.space_group_name_H-M   'P 1'
#
loop_
_entity.id
_entity.type
_entity.pdbx_description
1 polymer ?
#
loop_
_entity_poly.entity_id
_entity_poly.type
_entity_poly.pdbx_seq_one_letter_code
_entity_poly.pdbx_strand_id
1 'polypeptide(L)'
;MRLYPVPWRLLAEEKKFRKYEWVKVMVRRATSDPRDESRRLDEETIQVLTDPLPTDHQWAARRRIVMPLKAQSMCWLQDERDRAMSPTLGFIKPREIRRLIIEPEKEPDWSEVDLARLRQTDMFRQAPKQELEKIPFRFSFNYLCEESTCRSHTMMCSDWELAGLYRKMRRRPDWQDRFRQRIKNLIDRRDIHFYVGTVSDHPGSWIITGLWYPPREQQGVLEGLG
;
A
#
# COMPACT_ATOMS: atom_id res chain seq x y z
N MET A 1 -12.89 0.41 9.03
CA MET A 1 -11.83 0.11 10.02
C MET A 1 -10.47 0.37 9.40
N ARG A 2 -9.55 1.00 10.14
CA ARG A 2 -8.15 1.24 9.77
C ARG A 2 -7.26 0.63 10.83
N LEU A 3 -6.32 -0.22 10.44
CA LEU A 3 -5.33 -0.75 11.37
C LEU A 3 -4.09 0.15 11.38
N TYR A 4 -3.56 0.42 12.57
CA TYR A 4 -2.21 0.94 12.71
C TYR A 4 -1.19 -0.01 12.07
N PRO A 5 -0.04 0.51 11.59
CA PRO A 5 1.00 -0.34 11.02
C PRO A 5 1.38 -1.48 11.97
N VAL A 6 1.34 -2.70 11.44
CA VAL A 6 1.78 -3.90 12.16
C VAL A 6 3.31 -3.88 12.18
N PRO A 7 3.98 -4.00 13.34
CA PRO A 7 5.43 -4.15 13.40
C PRO A 7 5.83 -5.58 12.99
N TRP A 8 5.47 -5.98 11.77
CA TRP A 8 5.52 -7.35 11.25
C TRP A 8 6.89 -8.02 11.43
N ARG A 9 7.98 -7.25 11.31
CA ARG A 9 9.35 -7.75 11.48
C ARG A 9 9.68 -8.18 12.92
N LEU A 10 8.94 -7.67 13.90
CA LEU A 10 9.13 -7.93 15.32
C LEU A 10 8.17 -8.99 15.86
N LEU A 11 7.24 -9.48 15.04
CA LEU A 11 6.35 -10.57 15.42
C LEU A 11 7.14 -11.87 15.61
N ALA A 12 6.70 -12.71 16.55
CA ALA A 12 7.14 -14.10 16.63
C ALA A 12 6.87 -14.83 15.29
N GLU A 13 7.68 -15.82 14.96
CA GLU A 13 7.67 -16.43 13.62
C GLU A 13 6.31 -17.04 13.28
N GLU A 14 5.68 -17.73 14.24
CA GLU A 14 4.36 -18.34 14.15
C GLU A 14 3.21 -17.32 14.04
N LYS A 15 3.47 -16.05 14.35
CA LYS A 15 2.51 -14.94 14.24
C LYS A 15 2.71 -14.12 12.96
N LYS A 16 3.78 -14.38 12.21
CA LYS A 16 3.99 -13.73 10.91
C LYS A 16 3.03 -14.31 9.88
N PHE A 17 2.39 -13.43 9.15
CA PHE A 17 1.47 -13.76 8.08
C PHE A 17 1.93 -13.14 6.76
N ARG A 18 1.48 -13.71 5.66
CA ARG A 18 1.72 -13.27 4.29
C ARG A 18 0.51 -12.49 3.77
N LYS A 19 0.72 -11.70 2.71
CA LYS A 19 -0.39 -11.03 2.02
C LYS A 19 -1.41 -12.07 1.55
N TYR A 20 -2.69 -11.77 1.75
CA TYR A 20 -3.85 -12.59 1.40
C TYR A 20 -4.05 -13.89 2.20
N GLU A 21 -3.41 -14.04 3.36
CA GLU A 21 -3.85 -15.03 4.36
C GLU A 21 -5.00 -14.46 5.20
N TRP A 22 -5.93 -15.33 5.61
CA TRP A 22 -6.90 -14.95 6.64
C TRP A 22 -6.25 -15.04 8.00
N VAL A 23 -6.41 -13.98 8.79
CA VAL A 23 -5.94 -13.94 10.18
C VAL A 23 -7.10 -13.62 11.11
N LYS A 24 -7.12 -14.27 12.27
CA LYS A 24 -7.94 -13.89 13.40
C LYS A 24 -7.06 -13.14 14.39
N VAL A 25 -7.53 -11.98 14.84
CA VAL A 25 -6.78 -11.12 15.75
C VAL A 25 -7.75 -10.24 16.54
N MET A 26 -7.43 -9.96 17.80
CA MET A 26 -8.16 -8.99 18.60
C MET A 26 -7.69 -7.57 18.27
N VAL A 27 -8.62 -6.63 18.22
CA VAL A 27 -8.33 -5.23 17.94
C VAL A 27 -8.99 -4.33 18.98
N ARG A 28 -8.31 -3.23 19.31
CA ARG A 28 -8.79 -2.20 20.24
C ARG A 28 -8.81 -0.83 19.58
N ARG A 29 -9.67 0.08 20.05
CA ARG A 29 -9.67 1.48 19.61
C ARG A 29 -8.30 2.11 19.85
N ALA A 30 -7.78 2.84 18.87
CA ALA A 30 -6.58 3.62 19.08
C ALA A 30 -6.96 4.89 19.86
N THR A 31 -6.39 5.07 21.05
CA THR A 31 -6.67 6.24 21.92
C THR A 31 -5.94 7.51 21.50
N SER A 32 -4.92 7.39 20.65
CA SER A 32 -4.07 8.49 20.20
C SER A 32 -4.32 8.89 18.75
N ASP A 33 -5.34 8.33 18.10
CA ASP A 33 -5.78 8.72 16.75
C ASP A 33 -7.17 9.34 16.88
N PRO A 34 -7.40 10.55 16.36
CA PRO A 34 -8.74 11.14 16.37
C PRO A 34 -9.71 10.43 15.41
N ARG A 35 -9.22 9.57 14.50
CA ARG A 35 -10.06 8.85 13.53
C ARG A 35 -10.84 7.72 14.20
N ASP A 36 -12.16 7.76 14.08
CA ASP A 36 -13.04 6.77 14.73
C ASP A 36 -12.87 5.36 14.20
N GLU A 37 -12.40 5.18 12.96
CA GLU A 37 -12.12 3.88 12.38
C GLU A 37 -10.77 3.29 12.80
N SER A 38 -9.89 4.05 13.47
CA SER A 38 -8.53 3.62 13.81
C SER A 38 -8.50 2.60 14.95
N ARG A 39 -7.79 1.50 14.71
CA ARG A 39 -7.65 0.37 15.63
C ARG A 39 -6.18 -0.07 15.72
N ARG A 40 -5.79 -0.56 16.89
CA ARG A 40 -4.53 -1.28 17.10
C ARG A 40 -4.83 -2.75 17.32
N LEU A 41 -4.07 -3.61 16.65
CA LEU A 41 -4.14 -5.04 16.87
C LEU A 41 -3.38 -5.42 18.15
N ASP A 42 -3.83 -6.50 18.79
CA ASP A 42 -3.08 -7.19 19.82
C ASP A 42 -2.23 -8.29 19.17
N GLU A 43 -0.92 -8.06 19.12
CA GLU A 43 0.05 -8.90 18.41
C GLU A 43 0.05 -10.33 18.97
N GLU A 44 -0.17 -10.49 20.28
CA GLU A 44 -0.18 -11.79 20.94
C GLU A 44 -1.39 -12.65 20.57
N THR A 45 -2.37 -12.08 19.90
CA THR A 45 -3.63 -12.76 19.56
C THR A 45 -3.72 -13.16 18.10
N ILE A 46 -2.70 -12.83 17.31
CA ILE A 46 -2.66 -13.17 15.88
C ILE A 46 -2.66 -14.69 15.72
N GLN A 47 -3.61 -15.18 14.93
CA GLN A 47 -3.72 -16.57 14.47
C GLN A 47 -3.86 -16.57 12.95
N VAL A 48 -2.93 -17.21 12.25
CA VAL A 48 -3.00 -17.42 10.80
C VAL A 48 -3.91 -18.63 10.53
N LEU A 49 -5.00 -18.40 9.81
CA LEU A 49 -6.07 -19.40 9.64
C LEU A 49 -5.92 -20.19 8.34
N THR A 50 -5.32 -19.60 7.31
CA THR A 50 -5.26 -20.19 5.98
C THR A 50 -3.92 -19.90 5.31
N ASP A 51 -3.59 -20.69 4.29
CA ASP A 51 -2.64 -20.29 3.27
C ASP A 51 -3.11 -19.03 2.50
N PRO A 52 -2.21 -18.36 1.76
CA PRO A 52 -2.56 -17.19 0.98
C PRO A 52 -3.59 -17.56 -0.09
N LEU A 53 -4.62 -16.72 -0.26
CA LEU A 53 -5.58 -16.88 -1.34
C LEU A 53 -4.81 -17.07 -2.68
N PRO A 54 -5.20 -18.04 -3.49
CA PRO A 54 -4.40 -18.44 -4.66
C PRO A 54 -4.40 -17.36 -5.75
N THR A 55 -3.41 -17.46 -6.63
CA THR A 55 -3.22 -16.56 -7.79
C THR A 55 -3.66 -17.19 -9.12
N ASP A 56 -4.25 -18.37 -9.06
CA ASP A 56 -4.88 -19.06 -10.19
C ASP A 56 -6.04 -18.25 -10.79
N HIS A 57 -6.43 -18.60 -12.00
CA HIS A 57 -7.55 -17.99 -12.73
C HIS A 57 -7.54 -16.45 -12.66
N GLN A 58 -6.39 -15.82 -12.93
CA GLN A 58 -6.22 -14.36 -12.93
C GLN A 58 -6.55 -13.69 -11.58
N TRP A 59 -6.25 -14.38 -10.47
CA TRP A 59 -6.52 -13.96 -9.09
C TRP A 59 -8.01 -13.94 -8.73
N ALA A 60 -8.83 -14.81 -9.30
CA ALA A 60 -10.28 -14.83 -9.07
C ALA A 60 -10.67 -14.85 -7.58
N ALA A 61 -9.98 -15.64 -6.75
CA ALA A 61 -10.23 -15.69 -5.30
C ALA A 61 -9.94 -14.36 -4.60
N ARG A 62 -8.84 -13.69 -4.95
CA ARG A 62 -8.47 -12.38 -4.40
C ARG A 62 -9.40 -11.27 -4.91
N ARG A 63 -9.76 -11.31 -6.20
CA ARG A 63 -10.68 -10.35 -6.84
C ARG A 63 -12.02 -10.30 -6.11
N ARG A 64 -12.60 -11.47 -5.79
CA ARG A 64 -13.86 -11.58 -5.04
C ARG A 64 -13.86 -10.86 -3.70
N ILE A 65 -12.70 -10.76 -3.04
CA ILE A 65 -12.56 -10.10 -1.73
C ILE A 65 -12.16 -8.63 -1.87
N VAL A 66 -11.27 -8.30 -2.81
CA VAL A 66 -10.68 -6.96 -2.91
C VAL A 66 -11.54 -6.01 -3.73
N MET A 67 -12.15 -6.45 -4.83
CA MET A 67 -12.91 -5.56 -5.73
C MET A 67 -14.12 -4.88 -5.06
N PRO A 68 -14.86 -5.52 -4.12
CA PRO A 68 -15.93 -4.85 -3.39
C PRO A 68 -15.48 -3.63 -2.57
N LEU A 69 -14.17 -3.50 -2.27
CA LEU A 69 -13.61 -2.36 -1.55
C LEU A 69 -13.41 -1.13 -2.45
N LYS A 70 -13.61 -1.27 -3.77
CA LYS A 70 -13.31 -0.22 -4.75
C LYS A 70 -14.25 0.96 -4.56
N ALA A 71 -13.67 2.10 -4.19
CA ALA A 71 -14.36 3.38 -4.17
C ALA A 71 -14.54 3.93 -5.60
N GLN A 72 -15.47 4.87 -5.76
CA GLN A 72 -15.81 5.46 -7.06
C GLN A 72 -14.59 6.11 -7.75
N SER A 73 -13.86 6.97 -7.03
CA SER A 73 -12.70 7.66 -7.57
C SER A 73 -11.86 8.27 -6.44
N MET A 74 -10.66 8.74 -6.77
CA MET A 74 -9.85 9.51 -5.81
C MET A 74 -10.49 10.87 -5.51
N CYS A 75 -11.06 11.54 -6.52
CA CYS A 75 -11.80 12.80 -6.34
C CYS A 75 -12.98 12.62 -5.38
N TRP A 76 -13.76 11.55 -5.55
CA TRP A 76 -14.88 11.23 -4.65
C TRP A 76 -14.40 10.98 -3.21
N LEU A 77 -13.33 10.20 -3.01
CA LEU A 77 -12.76 9.97 -1.68
C LEU A 77 -12.31 11.27 -0.99
N GLN A 78 -11.72 12.20 -1.74
CA GLN A 78 -11.28 13.48 -1.19
C GLN A 78 -12.48 14.34 -0.78
N ASP A 79 -13.48 14.48 -1.65
CA ASP A 79 -14.69 15.26 -1.39
C ASP A 79 -15.50 14.70 -0.20
N GLU A 80 -15.70 13.38 -0.15
CA GLU A 80 -16.40 12.73 0.96
C GLU A 80 -15.67 12.95 2.29
N ARG A 81 -14.34 12.76 2.28
CA ARG A 81 -13.51 13.02 3.46
C ARG A 81 -13.55 14.48 3.88
N ASP A 82 -13.47 15.42 2.96
CA ASP A 82 -13.45 16.84 3.30
C ASP A 82 -14.79 17.30 3.90
N ARG A 83 -15.90 16.65 3.53
CA ARG A 83 -17.23 16.90 4.11
C ARG A 83 -17.47 16.20 5.45
N ALA A 84 -17.07 14.94 5.56
CA ALA A 84 -17.47 14.05 6.65
C ALA A 84 -16.29 13.59 7.53
N MET A 85 -15.09 14.10 7.30
CA MET A 85 -13.83 13.69 7.94
C MET A 85 -13.46 12.21 7.75
N SER A 86 -14.21 11.48 6.92
CA SER A 86 -14.07 10.07 6.60
C SER A 86 -14.61 9.80 5.18
N PRO A 87 -14.16 8.76 4.47
CA PRO A 87 -13.17 7.75 4.89
C PRO A 87 -11.73 8.27 4.82
N THR A 88 -10.83 7.67 5.62
CA THR A 88 -9.40 8.00 5.61
C THR A 88 -8.50 6.93 4.97
N LEU A 89 -9.13 5.89 4.42
CA LEU A 89 -8.54 4.83 3.61
C LEU A 89 -9.45 4.58 2.41
N GLY A 90 -8.87 4.12 1.31
CA GLY A 90 -9.64 3.74 0.13
C GLY A 90 -8.89 2.80 -0.78
N PHE A 91 -9.63 2.19 -1.69
CA PHE A 91 -9.11 1.39 -2.78
C PHE A 91 -9.65 1.96 -4.08
N ILE A 92 -8.78 2.42 -4.98
CA ILE A 92 -9.20 3.12 -6.21
C ILE A 92 -8.51 2.54 -7.43
N LYS A 93 -9.20 2.62 -8.57
CA LYS A 93 -8.61 2.37 -9.88
C LYS A 93 -8.23 3.70 -10.53
N PRO A 94 -6.95 3.92 -10.88
CA PRO A 94 -6.62 4.98 -11.81
C PRO A 94 -7.18 4.64 -13.20
N ARG A 95 -7.81 5.62 -13.86
CA ARG A 95 -8.20 5.52 -15.26
C ARG A 95 -6.97 5.49 -16.17
N GLU A 96 -5.97 6.29 -15.82
CA GLU A 96 -4.73 6.43 -16.60
C GLU A 96 -3.57 6.77 -15.67
N ILE A 97 -2.48 6.00 -15.71
CA ILE A 97 -1.23 6.34 -15.03
C ILE A 97 -0.29 6.96 -16.06
N ARG A 98 -0.09 8.28 -15.96
CA ARG A 98 0.66 9.07 -16.95
C ARG A 98 2.17 8.93 -16.80
N ARG A 99 2.67 9.01 -15.56
CA ARG A 99 4.10 8.89 -15.29
C ARG A 99 4.42 8.48 -13.86
N LEU A 100 5.53 7.77 -13.73
CA LEU A 100 6.26 7.63 -12.47
C LEU A 100 7.23 8.81 -12.33
N ILE A 101 7.16 9.48 -11.19
CA ILE A 101 8.07 10.54 -10.77
C ILE A 101 9.02 9.94 -9.73
N ILE A 102 10.32 10.16 -9.92
CA ILE A 102 11.38 9.74 -8.99
C ILE A 102 12.14 11.01 -8.61
N GLU A 103 12.13 11.35 -7.33
CA GLU A 103 12.81 12.52 -6.79
C GLU A 103 13.75 12.09 -5.67
N PRO A 104 14.94 12.71 -5.52
CA PRO A 104 15.76 12.48 -4.34
C PRO A 104 14.99 12.91 -3.08
N GLU A 105 15.15 12.14 -2.01
CA GLU A 105 14.61 12.55 -0.72
C GLU A 105 15.43 13.73 -0.18
N LYS A 106 14.78 14.69 0.48
CA LYS A 106 15.49 15.87 1.02
C LYS A 106 16.49 15.48 2.09
N GLU A 107 16.12 14.49 2.90
CA GLU A 107 16.94 13.91 3.94
C GLU A 107 17.13 12.42 3.61
N PRO A 108 18.18 12.04 2.88
CA PRO A 108 18.36 10.65 2.44
C PRO A 108 18.70 9.70 3.58
N ASP A 109 19.22 10.23 4.70
CA ASP A 109 19.59 9.49 5.89
C ASP A 109 18.54 9.61 7.00
N TRP A 110 18.55 8.66 7.93
CA TRP A 110 17.69 8.74 9.12
C TRP A 110 18.17 9.85 10.05
N SER A 111 17.22 10.55 10.68
CA SER A 111 17.55 11.43 11.80
C SER A 111 17.98 10.61 13.02
N GLU A 112 18.76 11.20 13.93
CA GLU A 112 19.15 10.52 15.19
C GLU A 112 17.92 10.09 16.01
N VAL A 113 16.86 10.91 15.99
CA VAL A 113 15.60 10.62 16.67
C VAL A 113 14.90 9.41 16.06
N ASP A 114 14.85 9.32 14.72
CA ASP A 114 14.23 8.19 14.04
C ASP A 114 15.07 6.93 14.19
N LEU A 115 16.40 7.03 14.16
CA LEU A 115 17.30 5.91 14.48
C LEU A 115 17.07 5.41 15.90
N ALA A 116 16.94 6.30 16.89
CA ALA A 116 16.65 5.93 18.26
C ALA A 116 15.30 5.20 18.37
N ARG A 117 14.26 5.64 17.65
CA ARG A 117 12.96 4.96 17.57
C ARG A 117 13.05 3.60 16.87
N LEU A 118 13.84 3.48 15.81
CA LEU A 118 14.05 2.22 15.09
C LEU A 118 14.81 1.18 15.92
N ARG A 119 15.71 1.66 16.79
CA ARG A 119 16.52 0.86 17.71
C ARG A 119 15.82 0.58 19.04
N GLN A 120 14.76 1.32 19.36
CA GLN A 120 13.90 1.02 20.51
C GLN A 120 13.23 -0.33 20.31
N THR A 121 13.80 -1.34 20.96
CA THR A 121 13.18 -2.64 21.16
C THR A 121 12.69 -2.70 22.59
N ASP A 122 11.45 -3.16 22.75
CA ASP A 122 10.95 -3.59 24.06
C ASP A 122 11.99 -4.52 24.70
N MET A 123 12.22 -4.38 26.00
CA MET A 123 13.23 -5.17 26.75
C MET A 123 13.01 -6.69 26.60
N PHE A 124 11.80 -7.10 26.22
CA PHE A 124 11.40 -8.49 25.99
C PHE A 124 11.32 -8.91 24.52
N ARG A 125 11.59 -8.01 23.55
CA ARG A 125 11.56 -8.32 22.11
C ARG A 125 12.97 -8.45 21.56
N GLN A 126 13.20 -9.50 20.77
CA GLN A 126 14.44 -9.62 20.02
C GLN A 126 14.59 -8.43 19.08
N ALA A 127 15.75 -7.78 19.15
CA ALA A 127 16.05 -6.68 18.25
C ALA A 127 16.00 -7.16 16.79
N PRO A 128 15.46 -6.36 15.86
CA PRO A 128 15.42 -6.73 14.46
C PRO A 128 16.84 -6.99 13.98
N LYS A 129 17.09 -8.17 13.38
CA LYS A 129 18.42 -8.62 12.92
C LYS A 129 19.13 -7.65 11.96
N GLN A 130 18.42 -6.70 11.37
CA GLN A 130 18.95 -5.71 10.44
C GLN A 130 18.22 -4.37 10.59
N GLU A 131 18.99 -3.31 10.78
CA GLU A 131 18.50 -1.93 10.79
C GLU A 131 17.77 -1.60 9.49
N LEU A 132 16.70 -0.80 9.58
CA LEU A 132 15.96 -0.39 8.40
C LEU A 132 16.80 0.59 7.58
N GLU A 133 17.01 0.28 6.30
CA GLU A 133 17.65 1.21 5.37
C GLU A 133 16.61 2.22 4.86
N LYS A 134 16.90 3.52 5.00
CA LYS A 134 16.08 4.59 4.42
C LYS A 134 16.21 4.57 2.90
N ILE A 135 15.10 4.81 2.20
CA ILE A 135 15.13 4.92 0.75
C ILE A 135 15.48 6.38 0.41
N PRO A 136 16.56 6.64 -0.34
CA PRO A 136 17.01 8.01 -0.63
C PRO A 136 16.21 8.68 -1.76
N PHE A 137 15.06 8.11 -2.12
CA PHE A 137 14.20 8.57 -3.21
C PHE A 137 12.73 8.50 -2.81
N ARG A 138 11.98 9.48 -3.27
CA ARG A 138 10.52 9.49 -3.24
C ARG A 138 9.98 9.04 -4.59
N PHE A 139 9.08 8.07 -4.56
CA PHE A 139 8.36 7.60 -5.74
C PHE A 139 6.94 8.16 -5.72
N SER A 140 6.51 8.81 -6.80
CA SER A 140 5.14 9.32 -6.94
C SER A 140 4.54 8.92 -8.27
N PHE A 141 3.24 8.67 -8.30
CA PHE A 141 2.48 8.45 -9.54
C PHE A 141 1.70 9.70 -9.90
N ASN A 142 1.84 10.14 -11.15
CA ASN A 142 0.90 11.08 -11.75
C ASN A 142 -0.15 10.31 -12.55
N TYR A 143 -1.43 10.54 -12.26
CA TYR A 143 -2.52 9.75 -12.82
C TYR A 143 -3.85 10.53 -12.89
N LEU A 144 -4.78 10.02 -13.68
CA LEU A 144 -6.19 10.38 -13.65
C LEU A 144 -6.97 9.27 -12.92
N CYS A 145 -7.87 9.64 -12.01
CA CYS A 145 -8.82 8.67 -11.46
C CYS A 145 -10.02 8.47 -12.41
N GLU A 146 -10.96 7.61 -12.03
CA GLU A 146 -12.15 7.30 -12.83
C GLU A 146 -13.21 8.42 -12.85
N GLU A 147 -12.99 9.52 -12.11
CA GLU A 147 -13.86 10.70 -12.19
C GLU A 147 -13.73 11.37 -13.57
N SER A 148 -14.88 11.66 -14.21
CA SER A 148 -14.90 12.20 -15.57
C SER A 148 -14.22 13.57 -15.66
N THR A 149 -14.39 14.40 -14.61
CA THR A 149 -13.83 15.75 -14.48
C THR A 149 -12.45 15.79 -13.82
N CYS A 150 -11.83 14.63 -13.56
CA CYS A 150 -10.51 14.55 -12.95
C CYS A 150 -9.45 15.30 -13.80
N ARG A 151 -8.81 16.30 -13.19
CA ARG A 151 -7.72 17.06 -13.84
C ARG A 151 -6.39 16.30 -13.79
N SER A 152 -5.97 15.91 -12.59
CA SER A 152 -4.73 15.17 -12.32
C SER A 152 -4.60 14.88 -10.82
N HIS A 153 -3.98 13.76 -10.47
CA HIS A 153 -3.42 13.52 -9.14
C HIS A 153 -1.92 13.27 -9.27
N THR A 154 -1.13 13.80 -8.34
CA THR A 154 0.26 13.39 -8.11
C THR A 154 0.35 12.92 -6.68
N MET A 155 0.62 11.63 -6.48
CA MET A 155 0.55 11.02 -5.17
C MET A 155 1.79 10.18 -4.89
N MET A 156 2.41 10.42 -3.72
CA MET A 156 3.53 9.62 -3.24
C MET A 156 3.08 8.18 -3.00
N CYS A 157 3.91 7.22 -3.37
CA CYS A 157 3.75 5.81 -3.09
C CYS A 157 4.74 5.36 -2.03
N SER A 158 4.23 4.97 -0.87
CA SER A 158 4.98 4.42 0.25
C SER A 158 4.95 2.89 0.29
N ASP A 159 4.61 2.23 -0.81
CA ASP A 159 4.56 0.77 -0.87
C ASP A 159 5.96 0.17 -0.72
N TRP A 160 6.10 -0.71 0.27
CA TRP A 160 7.35 -1.44 0.55
C TRP A 160 7.83 -2.28 -0.63
N GLU A 161 6.94 -2.73 -1.52
CA GLU A 161 7.32 -3.48 -2.71
C GLU A 161 8.09 -2.62 -3.72
N LEU A 162 7.77 -1.33 -3.84
CA LEU A 162 8.53 -0.38 -4.67
C LEU A 162 9.93 -0.16 -4.08
N ALA A 163 10.02 0.04 -2.77
CA ALA A 163 11.29 0.13 -2.06
C ALA A 163 12.12 -1.15 -2.29
N GLY A 164 11.51 -2.34 -2.17
CA GLY A 164 12.16 -3.61 -2.45
C GLY A 164 12.68 -3.73 -3.88
N LEU A 165 11.90 -3.25 -4.87
CA LEU A 165 12.32 -3.21 -6.27
C LEU A 165 13.55 -2.31 -6.47
N TYR A 166 13.55 -1.12 -5.87
CA TYR A 166 14.69 -0.20 -5.90
C TYR A 166 15.94 -0.86 -5.29
N ARG A 167 15.83 -1.46 -4.10
CA ARG A 167 16.96 -2.12 -3.42
C ARG A 167 17.61 -3.21 -4.27
N LYS A 168 16.82 -3.94 -5.08
CA LYS A 168 17.33 -4.97 -6.01
C LYS A 168 18.12 -4.39 -7.19
N MET A 169 17.86 -3.14 -7.58
CA MET A 169 18.43 -2.53 -8.79
C MET A 169 19.49 -1.47 -8.50
N ARG A 170 19.51 -0.86 -7.31
CA ARG A 170 20.31 0.32 -6.95
C ARG A 170 21.82 0.22 -7.22
N ARG A 171 22.38 -0.99 -7.26
CA ARG A 171 23.81 -1.21 -7.51
C ARG A 171 24.20 -1.04 -8.98
N ARG A 172 23.23 -0.86 -9.87
CA ARG A 172 23.46 -0.68 -11.31
C ARG A 172 23.49 0.81 -11.66
N PRO A 173 24.38 1.27 -12.55
CA PRO A 173 24.37 2.64 -13.04
C PRO A 173 23.05 3.01 -13.75
N ASP A 174 22.45 2.06 -14.47
CA ASP A 174 21.20 2.21 -15.24
C ASP A 174 19.93 1.92 -14.42
N TRP A 175 20.01 1.92 -13.08
CA TRP A 175 18.91 1.45 -12.23
C TRP A 175 17.61 2.23 -12.45
N GLN A 176 17.68 3.54 -12.69
CA GLN A 176 16.50 4.37 -12.86
C GLN A 176 15.72 3.99 -14.13
N ASP A 177 16.41 3.77 -15.24
CA ASP A 177 15.77 3.42 -16.51
C ASP A 177 15.15 2.03 -16.42
N ARG A 178 15.85 1.08 -15.80
CA ARG A 178 15.31 -0.25 -15.51
C ARG A 178 14.11 -0.20 -14.57
N PHE A 179 14.14 0.66 -13.56
CA PHE A 179 13.03 0.84 -12.63
C PHE A 179 11.81 1.39 -13.37
N ARG A 180 11.98 2.46 -14.16
CA ARG A 180 10.93 3.05 -15.00
C ARG A 180 10.37 2.02 -15.99
N GLN A 181 11.23 1.27 -16.67
CA GLN A 181 10.80 0.22 -17.60
C GLN A 181 10.02 -0.89 -16.90
N ARG A 182 10.44 -1.30 -15.70
CA ARG A 182 9.73 -2.33 -14.91
C ARG A 182 8.35 -1.85 -14.49
N ILE A 183 8.23 -0.61 -14.04
CA ILE A 183 6.95 -0.01 -13.66
C ILE A 183 6.06 0.20 -14.90
N LYS A 184 6.61 0.67 -16.02
CA LYS A 184 5.87 0.78 -17.29
C LYS A 184 5.31 -0.59 -17.71
N ASN A 185 6.14 -1.63 -17.73
CA ASN A 185 5.71 -2.99 -18.05
C ASN A 185 4.63 -3.51 -17.09
N LEU A 186 4.67 -3.11 -15.82
CA LEU A 186 3.63 -3.44 -14.85
C LEU A 186 2.31 -2.76 -15.22
N ILE A 187 2.34 -1.45 -15.50
CA ILE A 187 1.17 -0.65 -15.90
C ILE A 187 0.54 -1.21 -17.19
N ASP A 188 1.35 -1.54 -18.17
CA ASP A 188 0.88 -2.04 -19.47
C ASP A 188 0.21 -3.42 -19.32
N ARG A 189 0.77 -4.32 -18.50
CA ARG A 189 0.37 -5.74 -18.46
C ARG A 189 -0.60 -6.11 -17.34
N ARG A 190 -0.79 -5.26 -16.34
CA ARG A 190 -1.62 -5.53 -15.16
C ARG A 190 -2.75 -4.52 -15.02
N ASP A 191 -3.76 -4.91 -14.27
CA ASP A 191 -4.90 -4.06 -13.92
C ASP A 191 -4.61 -3.37 -12.58
N ILE A 192 -3.84 -2.28 -12.63
CA ILE A 192 -3.31 -1.62 -11.42
C ILE A 192 -4.42 -0.85 -10.70
N HIS A 193 -4.44 -1.03 -9.39
CA HIS A 193 -5.24 -0.28 -8.43
C HIS A 193 -4.34 0.18 -7.28
N PHE A 194 -4.78 1.21 -6.58
CA PHE A 194 -4.08 1.81 -5.45
C PHE A 194 -4.89 1.63 -4.17
N TYR A 195 -4.26 1.08 -3.13
CA TYR A 195 -4.68 1.35 -1.76
C TYR A 195 -4.14 2.72 -1.37
N VAL A 196 -5.03 3.59 -0.92
CA VAL A 196 -4.72 4.97 -0.54
C VAL A 196 -5.10 5.23 0.90
N GLY A 197 -4.41 6.15 1.55
CA GLY A 197 -4.71 6.53 2.93
C GLY A 197 -4.20 7.91 3.27
N THR A 198 -4.81 8.52 4.28
CA THR A 198 -4.34 9.80 4.81
C THR A 198 -3.17 9.63 5.78
N VAL A 199 -2.36 10.67 5.88
CA VAL A 199 -1.25 10.78 6.84
C VAL A 199 -1.77 11.35 8.15
N SER A 200 -1.31 10.85 9.29
CA SER A 200 -1.80 11.30 10.61
C SER A 200 -1.54 12.79 10.85
N ASP A 201 -0.30 13.22 10.62
CA ASP A 201 0.15 14.59 10.90
C ASP A 201 -0.32 15.59 9.84
N HIS A 202 -0.77 15.08 8.69
CA HIS A 202 -1.35 15.88 7.61
C HIS A 202 -2.63 15.20 7.09
N PRO A 203 -3.75 15.27 7.84
CA PRO A 203 -4.96 14.52 7.51
C PRO A 203 -5.49 14.77 6.09
N GLY A 204 -5.29 15.97 5.53
CA GLY A 204 -5.67 16.32 4.14
C GLY A 204 -4.81 15.69 3.05
N SER A 205 -3.64 15.17 3.42
CA SER A 205 -2.69 14.59 2.47
C SER A 205 -2.92 13.09 2.34
N TRP A 206 -3.14 12.66 1.09
CA TRP A 206 -3.29 11.27 0.72
C TRP A 206 -2.01 10.71 0.12
N ILE A 207 -1.72 9.45 0.44
CA ILE A 207 -0.59 8.69 -0.10
C ILE A 207 -1.09 7.34 -0.60
N ILE A 208 -0.41 6.78 -1.60
CA ILE A 208 -0.59 5.39 -2.01
C ILE A 208 0.17 4.53 -1.00
N THR A 209 -0.56 3.73 -0.23
CA THR A 209 0.00 2.84 0.80
C THR A 209 0.29 1.44 0.27
N GLY A 210 -0.28 1.08 -0.87
CA GLY A 210 -0.03 -0.21 -1.53
C GLY A 210 -0.55 -0.26 -2.96
N LEU A 211 0.05 -1.11 -3.77
CA LEU A 211 -0.39 -1.44 -5.12
C LEU A 211 -1.09 -2.81 -5.15
N TRP A 212 -2.16 -2.89 -5.92
CA TRP A 212 -2.82 -4.14 -6.26
C TRP A 212 -2.89 -4.27 -7.77
N TYR A 213 -2.27 -5.30 -8.34
CA TYR A 213 -2.01 -5.37 -9.78
C TYR A 213 -2.27 -6.78 -10.35
N PRO A 214 -3.50 -7.32 -10.24
CA PRO A 214 -3.83 -8.61 -10.81
C PRO A 214 -3.58 -8.64 -12.33
N PRO A 215 -3.42 -9.84 -12.92
CA PRO A 215 -3.53 -9.99 -14.37
C PRO A 215 -4.82 -9.34 -14.87
N ARG A 216 -4.77 -8.62 -16.01
CA ARG A 216 -5.97 -8.10 -16.65
C ARG A 216 -6.87 -9.27 -17.01
N GLU A 217 -8.15 -9.19 -16.66
CA GLU A 217 -9.13 -10.16 -17.13
C GLU A 217 -9.16 -10.08 -18.66
N GLN A 218 -8.94 -11.21 -19.33
CA GLN A 218 -9.32 -11.32 -20.73
C GLN A 218 -10.81 -11.00 -20.80
N GLN A 219 -11.18 -9.98 -21.56
CA GLN A 219 -12.58 -9.78 -21.90
C GLN A 219 -13.00 -11.02 -22.66
N GLY A 220 -13.66 -11.94 -21.96
CA GLY A 220 -14.41 -13.01 -22.61
C GLY A 220 -15.41 -12.31 -23.50
N VAL A 221 -15.30 -12.55 -24.80
CA VAL A 221 -16.36 -12.28 -25.75
C VAL A 221 -17.61 -12.93 -25.14
N LEU A 222 -18.55 -12.10 -24.66
CA LEU A 222 -19.92 -12.54 -24.42
C LEU A 222 -20.55 -12.73 -25.80
N GLU A 223 -20.12 -13.77 -26.50
CA GLU A 223 -20.80 -14.25 -27.70
C GLU A 223 -21.85 -15.27 -27.23
N GLY A 224 -23.09 -14.81 -27.35
CA GLY A 224 -24.34 -15.55 -27.39
C GLY A 224 -24.36 -16.99 -26.88
N LEU A 225 -25.04 -17.19 -25.76
CA LEU A 225 -25.96 -18.31 -25.65
C LEU A 225 -27.36 -17.72 -25.79
N GLY A 226 -27.96 -18.00 -26.96
CA GLY A 226 -29.39 -17.82 -27.21
C GLY A 226 -30.23 -18.85 -26.47
#